data_AF-A0A7Y2K7Y6-F1
#
_entry.id   AF-A0A7Y2K7Y6-F1
#
_cell.length_a   1.000
_cell.length_b   1.000
_cell.length_c   1.000
_cell.angle_alpha   90.00
_cell.angle_beta   90.00
_cell.angle_gamma   90.00
#
_symmetry.space_group_name_H-M   'P 1'
#
loop_
_entity.id
_entity.type
_entity.pdbx_description
1 polymer ?
#
loop_
_entity_poly.entity_id
_entity_poly.type
_entity_poly.pdbx_seq_one_letter_code
_entity_poly.pdbx_strand_id
1 'polypeptide(L)'
;DMIDVMFHGGNIALLGILPSEAAVDWNKIVFNGLTLRGIYGRKMFETWYKMQVMVQSGLDISSVITHLFNYADFEKGFELMKSGNSGKIILNWES
;
A
#
# COMPACT_ATOMS: atom_id res chain seq x y z
N ASP A 1 18.72 1.28 0.97
CA ASP A 1 18.03 0.21 1.73
C ASP A 1 17.34 -0.80 0.83
N MET A 2 16.21 -0.50 0.18
CA MET A 2 15.51 -1.50 -0.67
C MET A 2 16.38 -2.01 -1.84
N ILE A 3 17.03 -1.12 -2.59
CA ILE A 3 17.87 -1.50 -3.74
C ILE A 3 19.08 -2.34 -3.31
N ASP A 4 19.61 -2.07 -2.12
CA ASP A 4 20.84 -2.71 -1.62
C ASP A 4 20.63 -4.16 -1.18
N VAL A 5 19.39 -4.53 -0.86
CA VAL A 5 19.01 -5.89 -0.44
C VAL A 5 18.37 -6.72 -1.56
N MET A 6 18.35 -6.20 -2.79
CA MET A 6 17.85 -6.94 -3.95
C MET A 6 18.89 -7.94 -4.47
N PHE A 7 18.40 -9.10 -4.89
CA PHE A 7 19.19 -10.04 -5.69
C PHE A 7 19.34 -9.55 -7.14
N HIS A 8 20.37 -10.02 -7.83
CA HIS A 8 20.61 -9.71 -9.25
C HIS A 8 19.44 -10.17 -10.14
N GLY A 9 18.95 -9.30 -11.02
CA GLY A 9 17.76 -9.55 -11.87
C GLY A 9 16.43 -9.34 -11.16
N GLY A 10 16.43 -8.79 -9.95
CA GLY A 10 15.24 -8.56 -9.14
C GLY A 10 14.25 -7.55 -9.72
N ASN A 11 12.99 -7.64 -9.27
CA ASN A 11 11.92 -6.74 -9.67
C ASN A 11 11.48 -5.85 -8.50
N ILE A 12 11.34 -4.56 -8.75
CA ILE A 12 10.88 -3.56 -7.78
C ILE A 12 9.58 -2.94 -8.28
N ALA A 13 8.52 -3.07 -7.49
CA ALA A 13 7.23 -2.43 -7.73
C ALA A 13 7.14 -1.11 -6.94
N LEU A 14 7.04 0.01 -7.64
CA LEU A 14 6.98 1.34 -7.05
C LEU A 14 5.53 1.81 -6.94
N LEU A 15 4.96 1.73 -5.74
CA LEU A 15 3.60 2.21 -5.43
C LEU A 15 3.58 3.58 -4.73
N GLY A 16 4.62 3.87 -3.93
CA GLY A 16 4.69 5.09 -3.13
C GLY A 16 4.85 6.36 -3.99
N ILE A 17 4.31 7.47 -3.49
CA ILE A 17 4.54 8.80 -4.07
C ILE A 17 5.88 9.29 -3.51
N LEU A 18 6.90 9.30 -4.37
CA LEU A 18 8.24 9.76 -3.99
C LEU A 18 8.31 11.30 -4.06
N PRO A 19 9.07 11.95 -3.16
CA PRO A 19 9.36 13.37 -3.28
C PRO A 19 10.17 13.66 -4.56
N SER A 20 10.12 14.90 -5.05
CA SER A 20 10.81 15.33 -6.27
C SER A 20 12.32 15.09 -6.26
N GLU A 21 12.92 15.08 -5.07
CA GLU A 21 14.37 14.92 -4.86
C GLU A 21 14.77 13.49 -4.45
N ALA A 22 13.92 12.49 -4.69
CA ALA A 22 14.25 11.10 -4.39
C ALA A 22 15.39 10.57 -5.27
N ALA A 23 16.63 10.84 -4.86
CA ALA A 23 17.85 10.41 -5.55
C ALA A 23 18.07 8.90 -5.40
N VAL A 24 18.54 8.27 -6.48
CA VAL A 24 18.83 6.84 -6.55
C VAL A 24 20.18 6.60 -7.21
N ASP A 25 20.93 5.64 -6.70
CA ASP A 25 22.17 5.16 -7.34
C ASP A 25 21.84 4.23 -8.52
N TRP A 26 21.92 4.78 -9.72
CA TRP A 26 21.66 4.06 -10.97
C TRP A 26 22.68 2.97 -11.26
N ASN A 27 23.91 3.05 -10.74
CA ASN A 27 24.90 1.99 -10.95
C ASN A 27 24.42 0.68 -10.32
N LYS A 28 23.84 0.74 -9.12
CA LYS A 28 23.29 -0.45 -8.46
C LYS A 28 22.15 -1.07 -9.26
N ILE A 29 21.29 -0.24 -9.86
CA ILE A 29 20.20 -0.75 -10.71
C ILE A 29 20.76 -1.45 -11.95
N VAL A 30 21.72 -0.82 -12.63
CA VAL A 30 22.29 -1.34 -13.88
C VAL A 30 23.12 -2.60 -13.63
N PHE A 31 24.07 -2.56 -12.69
CA PHE A 31 24.94 -3.70 -12.41
C PHE A 31 24.19 -4.88 -11.76
N ASN A 32 23.13 -4.61 -10.99
CA ASN A 32 22.27 -5.68 -10.50
C ASN A 32 21.17 -6.07 -11.51
N GLY A 33 21.09 -5.45 -12.69
CA GLY A 33 20.08 -5.78 -13.70
C GLY A 33 18.64 -5.67 -13.19
N LEU A 34 18.34 -4.68 -12.35
CA LEU A 34 17.03 -4.57 -11.69
C LEU A 34 15.96 -4.02 -12.64
N THR A 35 14.76 -4.58 -12.55
CA THR A 35 13.58 -4.08 -13.25
C THR A 35 12.72 -3.25 -12.31
N LEU A 36 12.48 -1.99 -12.66
CA LEU A 36 11.62 -1.08 -11.91
C LEU A 36 10.29 -0.87 -12.63
N ARG A 37 9.17 -1.03 -11.91
CA ARG A 37 7.83 -0.83 -12.44
C ARG A 37 7.02 0.12 -11.57
N GLY A 38 6.64 1.27 -12.12
CA GLY A 38 5.65 2.15 -11.52
C GLY A 38 4.27 1.49 -11.49
N ILE A 39 3.62 1.49 -10.33
CA ILE A 39 2.24 1.08 -10.15
C ILE A 39 1.42 2.34 -9.84
N TYR A 40 0.59 2.74 -10.78
CA TYR A 40 -0.36 3.82 -10.58
C TYR A 40 -1.75 3.24 -10.31
N GLY A 41 -2.25 3.45 -9.09
CA GLY A 41 -3.57 2.99 -8.67
C GLY A 41 -3.74 1.48 -8.82
N ARG A 42 -4.67 1.07 -9.68
CA ARG A 42 -5.06 -0.34 -9.88
C ARG A 42 -5.34 -0.60 -11.36
N LYS A 43 -5.13 -1.85 -11.80
CA LYS A 43 -5.60 -2.26 -13.13
C LYS A 43 -7.11 -2.51 -13.06
N MET A 44 -7.87 -1.69 -13.77
CA MET A 44 -9.32 -1.77 -13.78
C MET A 44 -9.79 -3.18 -14.16
N PHE A 45 -10.81 -3.66 -13.44
CA PHE A 45 -11.39 -5.01 -13.50
C PHE A 45 -10.46 -6.16 -13.10
N GLU A 46 -9.26 -6.26 -13.68
CA GLU A 46 -8.33 -7.39 -13.46
C GLU A 46 -7.96 -7.55 -11.98
N THR A 47 -7.54 -6.47 -11.31
CA THR A 47 -7.11 -6.57 -9.90
C THR A 47 -8.30 -6.68 -8.94
N TRP A 48 -9.48 -6.19 -9.32
CA TRP A 48 -10.70 -6.37 -8.53
C TRP A 48 -11.11 -7.83 -8.49
N TYR A 49 -11.12 -8.49 -9.65
CA TYR A 49 -11.43 -9.91 -9.74
C TYR A 49 -10.44 -10.75 -8.91
N LYS A 50 -9.14 -10.46 -9.03
CA LYS A 50 -8.10 -11.13 -8.23
C LYS A 50 -8.32 -10.95 -6.72
N MET A 51 -8.59 -9.72 -6.26
CA MET A 51 -8.87 -9.46 -4.84
C MET A 51 -10.11 -10.19 -4.35
N GLN A 52 -11.20 -10.17 -5.12
CA GLN A 52 -12.43 -10.87 -4.76
C GLN A 52 -12.18 -12.37 -4.62
N VAL A 53 -11.49 -12.98 -5.58
CA VAL A 53 -11.14 -14.41 -5.54
C VAL A 53 -10.28 -14.73 -4.31
N MET A 54 -9.29 -13.91 -3.98
CA MET A 54 -8.45 -14.12 -2.80
C MET A 54 -9.27 -14.10 -1.50
N VAL A 55 -10.16 -13.11 -1.33
CA VAL A 55 -11.04 -13.02 -0.15
C VAL A 55 -11.98 -14.21 -0.07
N GLN A 56 -12.62 -14.58 -1.19
CA GLN A 56 -13.52 -15.75 -1.26
C GLN A 56 -12.79 -17.07 -1.02
N SER A 57 -11.48 -17.14 -1.33
CA SER A 57 -10.63 -18.31 -1.10
C SER A 57 -10.06 -18.37 0.32
N GLY A 58 -10.44 -17.44 1.21
CA GLY A 58 -10.07 -17.47 2.63
C GLY A 58 -8.99 -16.48 3.06
N LEU A 59 -8.62 -15.50 2.21
CA LEU A 59 -7.80 -14.38 2.67
C LEU A 59 -8.60 -13.51 3.65
N ASP A 60 -8.30 -13.65 4.94
CA ASP A 60 -8.86 -12.78 5.97
C ASP A 60 -8.09 -11.46 6.05
N ILE A 61 -8.81 -10.35 5.85
CA ILE A 61 -8.28 -8.98 5.90
C ILE A 61 -8.79 -8.21 7.12
N SER A 62 -9.53 -8.86 8.02
CA SER A 62 -10.20 -8.20 9.14
C SER A 62 -9.22 -7.47 10.06
N SER A 63 -8.01 -8.03 10.24
CA SER A 63 -6.94 -7.45 11.07
C SER A 63 -6.39 -6.11 10.56
N VAL A 64 -6.62 -5.77 9.30
CA VAL A 64 -6.25 -4.46 8.74
C VAL A 64 -7.15 -3.36 9.31
N ILE A 65 -8.39 -3.70 9.69
CA ILE A 65 -9.34 -2.79 10.33
C ILE A 65 -8.99 -2.71 11.82
N THR A 66 -8.60 -1.51 12.26
CA THR A 66 -8.14 -1.29 13.63
C THR A 66 -9.15 -0.54 14.47
N HIS A 67 -9.97 0.32 13.86
CA HIS A 67 -10.91 1.18 14.57
C HIS A 67 -12.21 1.34 13.79
N LEU A 68 -13.32 1.37 14.52
CA LEU A 68 -14.65 1.69 14.03
C LEU A 68 -15.17 2.89 14.82
N PHE A 69 -15.59 3.93 14.12
CA PHE A 69 -16.24 5.10 14.71
C PHE A 69 -17.58 5.32 14.05
N ASN A 70 -18.52 5.95 14.77
CA ASN A 70 -19.69 6.52 14.11
C ASN A 70 -19.23 7.65 13.17
N TYR A 71 -19.91 7.85 12.04
CA TYR A 71 -19.58 8.91 11.09
C TYR A 71 -19.56 10.31 11.73
N ALA A 72 -20.36 10.55 12.77
CA ALA A 72 -20.37 11.81 13.51
C ALA A 72 -19.07 12.07 14.29
N ASP A 73 -18.32 11.01 14.62
CA ASP A 73 -17.02 11.08 15.31
C ASP A 73 -15.84 11.14 14.32
N PHE A 74 -16.05 11.60 13.09
CA PHE A 74 -15.02 11.61 12.04
C PHE A 74 -13.73 12.32 12.50
N GLU A 75 -13.84 13.43 13.24
CA GLU A 75 -12.69 14.20 13.72
C GLU A 75 -11.72 13.33 14.53
N LYS A 76 -12.22 12.54 15.48
CA LYS A 76 -11.42 11.60 16.28
C LYS A 76 -10.71 10.58 15.39
N GLY A 77 -11.41 10.07 14.37
CA GLY A 77 -10.84 9.15 13.39
C GLY A 77 -9.68 9.77 12.61
N PHE A 78 -9.84 11.02 12.14
CA PHE A 78 -8.78 11.72 11.41
C PHE A 78 -7.59 12.08 12.30
N GLU A 79 -7.81 12.52 13.55
CA GLU A 79 -6.73 12.78 14.50
C GLU A 79 -5.90 11.53 14.80
N LEU A 80 -6.58 10.41 15.04
CA LEU A 80 -5.91 9.13 15.29
C LEU A 80 -5.11 8.67 14.05
N MET A 81 -5.66 8.82 12.84
CA MET A 81 -4.95 8.49 11.60
C MET A 81 -3.68 9.32 11.41
N LYS A 82 -3.71 10.61 11.74
CA LYS A 82 -2.53 11.49 11.66
C LYS A 82 -1.44 11.11 12.65
N SER A 83 -1.79 10.51 13.79
CA SER A 83 -0.81 10.07 14.79
C SER A 83 0.07 8.90 14.31
N GLY A 84 -0.35 8.20 13.26
CA GLY A 84 0.32 6.98 12.77
C GLY A 84 0.00 5.72 13.58
N ASN A 85 -0.70 5.83 14.71
CA ASN A 85 -1.08 4.71 15.58
C ASN A 85 -2.42 4.06 15.15
N SER A 86 -2.62 3.87 13.85
CA SER A 86 -3.81 3.22 13.30
C SER A 86 -3.49 2.47 12.00
N GLY A 87 -4.24 1.40 11.73
CA GLY A 87 -4.29 0.76 10.42
C GLY A 87 -5.38 1.39 9.55
N LYS A 88 -6.41 0.62 9.21
CA LYS A 88 -7.63 1.13 8.58
C LYS A 88 -8.66 1.54 9.63
N ILE A 89 -9.21 2.74 9.47
CA ILE A 89 -10.34 3.25 10.23
C ILE A 89 -11.59 3.20 9.35
N ILE A 90 -12.70 2.72 9.90
CA ILE A 90 -14.01 2.67 9.25
C ILE A 90 -14.95 3.63 9.97
N LEU A 91 -15.65 4.47 9.20
CA LEU A 91 -16.73 5.31 9.69
C LEU A 91 -18.06 4.62 9.37
N ASN A 92 -18.79 4.25 10.41
CA ASN A 92 -20.09 3.60 10.29
C ASN A 92 -21.20 4.65 10.12
N TRP A 93 -22.06 4.42 9.12
CA TRP A 93 -23.19 5.27 8.74
C TRP A 93 -24.53 4.69 9.18
N GLU A 94 -24.53 3.45 9.67
CA GLU A 94 -25.71 2.84 10.28
C GLU A 94 -25.96 3.53 11.63
N SER A 95 -27.11 4.19 11.72
CA SER A 95 -27.59 4.95 12.89
C SER A 95 -27.97 4.06 14.06
#